data_AF-A0A6N7GG34-F1
#
_entry.id   AF-A0A6N7GG34-F1
#
_cell.length_a   1.000
_cell.length_b   1.000
_cell.length_c   1.000
_cell.angle_alpha   90.00
_cell.angle_beta   90.00
_cell.angle_gamma   90.00
#
_symmetry.space_group_name_H-M   'P 1'
#
loop_
_entity.id
_entity.type
_entity.pdbx_description
1 polymer ?
#
loop_
_entity_poly.entity_id
_entity_poly.type
_entity_poly.pdbx_seq_one_letter_code
_entity_poly.pdbx_strand_id
1 'polypeptide(L)'
;MATPGRAMRLIPRTTLSMVLGVALAATFAAPGYAQPSDVPDAGDRPVPAGDLPLPDGSFAQPPDPSQAVTGPLAAEVAELEIEVQKLTAELQTIEPELGPAEAQLSQTDQQWRTASQELEDAKRVLDDLVSDSYRGAAALPPDLFIPELRGLSAHAPVPVEAPLGAGAAARRLLDARAAEQEASNLFETALGTEQELSKRRATIEAELARLEPRLQRLRDRNAALLAEQERAREAAAQEQDFPITEPVAGFRASGAAVRAVEFALGELGKPYEWGAEGPDRYDCSGLMWAAYRSVGQSLPRVAADQYWGTRTRLVATGATMGRQGLLPGDLVFFASGPSWQSIHHVGMYVGNGYMVHAPNRNEVVKVSPVSQFFAATRVVPAVPAPGGDPGPNPGAGSGSGSGPGSGSDSGSGSGQDPAPTPGPSPTGGGVRPPDPDPTDPGPGTTTSPPTTPPPVTSPPPDPEPETTTVPSLIGLSQSEVVAAIEAAQLEPDPSPERVVDSTCAPDTVIAQDPPADAVVEVGTTVTYSLCEAPGEGPAETPTPTDTGGAASPSPTPS
;
A
#
# COMPACT_ATOMS: atom_id res chain seq x y z
N MET A 1 -47.81 -15.15 -50.33
CA MET A 1 -49.06 -14.65 -50.96
C MET A 1 -50.15 -14.63 -49.89
N ALA A 2 -51.04 -13.63 -49.96
CA ALA A 2 -52.23 -13.37 -49.14
C ALA A 2 -52.04 -12.58 -47.81
N THR A 3 -52.40 -11.29 -47.88
CA THR A 3 -53.00 -10.43 -46.84
C THR A 3 -54.31 -11.05 -46.29
N PRO A 4 -54.93 -10.61 -45.15
CA PRO A 4 -55.19 -9.21 -44.76
C PRO A 4 -55.21 -8.91 -43.23
N GLY A 5 -55.49 -7.66 -42.84
CA GLY A 5 -56.09 -7.37 -41.52
C GLY A 5 -55.68 -6.05 -40.84
N ARG A 6 -56.35 -4.96 -41.21
CA ARG A 6 -56.28 -3.64 -40.56
C ARG A 6 -57.16 -3.66 -39.30
N ALA A 7 -56.63 -3.27 -38.14
CA ALA A 7 -57.43 -3.01 -36.94
C ALA A 7 -57.07 -1.64 -36.33
N MET A 8 -58.13 -0.87 -36.12
CA MET A 8 -58.18 0.51 -35.67
C MET A 8 -58.64 0.49 -34.20
N ARG A 9 -57.98 1.21 -33.30
CA ARG A 9 -58.54 1.58 -31.99
C ARG A 9 -58.26 3.05 -31.69
N LEU A 10 -59.37 3.80 -31.57
CA LEU A 10 -59.48 5.11 -30.94
C LEU A 10 -59.40 4.98 -29.41
N ILE A 11 -59.11 6.11 -28.71
CA ILE A 11 -59.65 6.63 -27.41
C ILE A 11 -58.74 7.84 -26.97
N PRO A 12 -59.22 8.90 -26.28
CA PRO A 12 -59.58 10.17 -26.92
C PRO A 12 -58.86 11.41 -26.33
N ARG A 13 -59.23 12.56 -26.89
CA ARG A 13 -58.86 13.93 -26.51
C ARG A 13 -59.41 14.35 -25.14
N THR A 14 -58.61 15.12 -24.39
CA THR A 14 -59.10 16.17 -23.48
C THR A 14 -58.40 17.49 -23.78
N THR A 15 -59.20 18.45 -24.21
CA THR A 15 -58.96 19.88 -24.47
C THR A 15 -58.88 20.67 -23.14
N LEU A 16 -57.88 21.54 -22.95
CA LEU A 16 -57.90 23.00 -23.15
C LEU A 16 -58.35 23.82 -21.93
N SER A 17 -57.47 24.70 -21.42
CA SER A 17 -57.79 26.12 -21.22
C SER A 17 -56.54 26.97 -20.97
N MET A 18 -56.40 27.97 -21.85
CA MET A 18 -55.51 29.14 -21.79
C MET A 18 -56.02 30.19 -20.79
N VAL A 19 -55.14 31.14 -20.43
CA VAL A 19 -55.26 32.64 -20.43
C VAL A 19 -54.23 33.14 -19.40
N LEU A 20 -53.06 33.71 -19.73
CA LEU A 20 -52.67 34.97 -20.43
C LEU A 20 -52.92 36.28 -19.64
N GLY A 21 -51.84 37.06 -19.42
CA GLY A 21 -51.83 38.49 -19.06
C GLY A 21 -50.69 38.85 -18.08
N VAL A 22 -49.44 39.10 -18.51
CA VAL A 22 -48.84 40.31 -19.14
C VAL A 22 -48.47 41.45 -18.14
N ALA A 23 -47.18 41.84 -18.27
CA ALA A 23 -46.54 43.17 -18.09
C ALA A 23 -45.75 43.53 -16.81
N LEU A 24 -44.42 43.54 -17.01
CA LEU A 24 -43.40 44.59 -16.75
C LEU A 24 -43.44 45.43 -15.45
N ALA A 25 -42.29 45.47 -14.76
CA ALA A 25 -41.44 46.67 -14.66
C ALA A 25 -40.12 46.36 -13.93
N ALA A 26 -39.02 46.94 -14.42
CA ALA A 26 -37.67 46.82 -13.90
C ALA A 26 -37.41 47.74 -12.69
N THR A 27 -36.53 47.32 -11.77
CA THR A 27 -35.72 48.24 -10.96
C THR A 27 -34.31 47.67 -10.75
N PHE A 28 -33.33 48.49 -11.13
CA PHE A 28 -31.92 48.38 -10.80
C PHE A 28 -31.68 48.45 -9.28
N ALA A 29 -30.75 47.65 -8.77
CA ALA A 29 -29.95 47.96 -7.58
C ALA A 29 -28.50 47.52 -7.82
N ALA A 30 -27.58 48.42 -7.48
CA ALA A 30 -26.17 48.45 -7.87
C ALA A 30 -25.26 47.58 -6.95
N PRO A 31 -23.95 47.48 -7.23
CA PRO A 31 -23.04 46.53 -6.58
C PRO A 31 -22.55 47.05 -5.22
N GLY A 32 -22.47 46.16 -4.24
CA GLY A 32 -21.85 46.45 -2.95
C GLY A 32 -20.33 46.35 -3.02
N TYR A 33 -19.65 47.48 -3.01
CA TYR A 33 -18.25 47.57 -2.58
C TYR A 33 -18.17 47.38 -1.07
N ALA A 34 -17.36 46.44 -0.59
CA ALA A 34 -16.83 46.44 0.76
C ALA A 34 -15.34 46.77 0.71
N GLN A 35 -14.95 47.87 1.36
CA GLN A 35 -13.58 48.29 1.61
C GLN A 35 -13.00 47.53 2.82
N PRO A 36 -11.67 47.41 2.94
CA PRO A 36 -11.00 46.54 3.91
C PRO A 36 -10.76 47.27 5.22
N SER A 37 -11.27 46.73 6.31
CA SER A 37 -10.88 47.15 7.66
C SER A 37 -11.28 46.05 8.62
N ASP A 38 -10.36 45.13 8.84
CA ASP A 38 -9.92 44.67 10.16
C ASP A 38 -9.02 43.45 9.91
N VAL A 39 -7.77 43.54 10.35
CA VAL A 39 -6.92 42.37 10.58
C VAL A 39 -7.04 42.09 12.07
N PRO A 40 -7.78 41.06 12.50
CA PRO A 40 -7.63 40.50 13.82
C PRO A 40 -6.72 39.28 13.73
N ASP A 41 -5.60 39.39 14.42
CA ASP A 41 -4.80 38.30 14.97
C ASP A 41 -4.08 37.37 13.98
N ALA A 42 -2.76 37.26 14.12
CA ALA A 42 -1.98 36.16 13.55
C ALA A 42 -2.19 34.92 14.42
N GLY A 43 -3.46 34.50 14.53
CA GLY A 43 -3.84 33.22 15.11
C GLY A 43 -3.22 32.10 14.27
N ASP A 44 -2.78 31.06 14.96
CA ASP A 44 -1.99 29.95 14.45
C ASP A 44 -2.34 29.51 13.01
N ARG A 45 -1.30 29.23 12.21
CA ARG A 45 -1.44 28.61 10.88
C ARG A 45 -2.42 27.43 10.99
N PRO A 46 -3.43 27.32 10.10
CA PRO A 46 -4.20 26.10 10.01
C PRO A 46 -3.25 24.95 9.74
N VAL A 47 -3.13 24.02 10.69
CA VAL A 47 -2.69 22.66 10.36
C VAL A 47 -3.71 22.13 9.36
N PRO A 48 -3.30 21.62 8.18
CA PRO A 48 -4.22 20.95 7.29
C PRO A 48 -4.65 19.65 7.99
N ALA A 49 -5.74 19.73 8.74
CA ALA A 49 -6.45 18.60 9.32
C ALA A 49 -7.83 18.59 8.68
N GLY A 50 -7.94 17.85 7.58
CA GLY A 50 -9.18 17.69 6.86
C GLY A 50 -8.92 16.92 5.58
N ASP A 51 -9.34 15.66 5.59
CA ASP A 51 -9.33 14.78 4.44
C ASP A 51 -10.15 15.39 3.28
N LEU A 52 -9.71 15.19 2.04
CA LEU A 52 -10.46 15.64 0.86
C LEU A 52 -11.70 14.75 0.69
N PRO A 53 -12.94 15.29 0.73
CA PRO A 53 -14.12 14.48 0.51
C PRO A 53 -14.14 13.96 -0.94
N LEU A 54 -14.29 12.64 -1.08
CA LEU A 54 -14.50 11.96 -2.35
C LEU A 54 -16.00 11.93 -2.70
N PRO A 55 -16.37 11.76 -3.98
CA PRO A 55 -17.76 11.84 -4.46
C PRO A 55 -18.70 10.77 -3.87
N ASP A 56 -18.15 9.70 -3.31
CA ASP A 56 -18.89 8.61 -2.66
C ASP A 56 -19.17 8.88 -1.16
N GLY A 57 -18.76 10.04 -0.64
CA GLY A 57 -18.89 10.41 0.76
C GLY A 57 -17.77 9.87 1.65
N SER A 58 -16.76 9.23 1.08
CA SER A 58 -15.52 8.91 1.78
C SER A 58 -14.57 10.11 1.82
N PHE A 59 -13.52 9.99 2.61
CA PHE A 59 -12.54 11.03 2.87
C PHE A 59 -11.18 10.49 2.42
N ALA A 60 -10.47 11.21 1.54
CA ALA A 60 -9.13 10.86 1.11
C ALA A 60 -8.20 11.04 2.30
N GLN A 61 -7.90 9.93 2.95
CA GLN A 61 -6.97 9.91 4.07
C GLN A 61 -5.56 10.16 3.52
N PRO A 62 -4.79 11.15 4.03
CA PRO A 62 -3.39 11.25 3.68
C PRO A 62 -2.71 9.92 4.01
N PRO A 63 -1.74 9.46 3.18
CA PRO A 63 -1.04 8.21 3.47
C PRO A 63 -0.46 8.31 4.87
N ASP A 64 -0.87 7.37 5.73
CA ASP A 64 -0.41 7.28 7.10
C ASP A 64 1.10 6.99 7.07
N PRO A 65 1.98 7.89 7.56
CA PRO A 65 3.41 7.65 7.59
C PRO A 65 3.81 6.46 8.49
N SER A 66 2.86 5.88 9.24
CA SER A 66 3.05 4.64 9.99
C SER A 66 2.81 3.35 9.18
N GLN A 67 2.34 3.45 7.93
CA GLN A 67 2.28 2.33 6.98
C GLN A 67 3.50 2.28 6.05
N ALA A 68 4.68 2.57 6.58
CA ALA A 68 5.90 2.27 5.85
C ALA A 68 5.92 0.77 5.56
N VAL A 69 5.79 0.40 4.29
CA VAL A 69 5.98 -1.00 3.86
C VAL A 69 7.40 -1.37 4.27
N THR A 70 7.53 -2.37 5.12
CA THR A 70 8.83 -2.91 5.55
C THR A 70 9.09 -4.23 4.84
N GLY A 71 10.31 -4.74 4.92
CA GLY A 71 10.66 -6.03 4.33
C GLY A 71 11.46 -5.93 3.04
N PRO A 72 11.86 -7.08 2.49
CA PRO A 72 12.82 -7.16 1.40
C PRO A 72 12.34 -6.50 0.10
N LEU A 73 11.04 -6.45 -0.16
CA LEU A 73 10.46 -5.86 -1.38
C LEU A 73 9.83 -4.48 -1.12
N ALA A 74 10.12 -3.85 0.03
CA ALA A 74 9.53 -2.57 0.40
C ALA A 74 9.76 -1.45 -0.63
N ALA A 75 10.97 -1.37 -1.19
CA ALA A 75 11.31 -0.35 -2.19
C ALA A 75 10.51 -0.55 -3.49
N GLU A 76 10.39 -1.79 -3.97
CA GLU A 76 9.64 -2.13 -5.18
C GLU A 76 8.13 -1.88 -4.99
N VAL A 77 7.59 -2.19 -3.81
CA VAL A 77 6.19 -1.88 -3.47
C VAL A 77 5.97 -0.36 -3.49
N ALA A 78 6.86 0.41 -2.85
CA ALA A 78 6.74 1.86 -2.79
C ALA A 78 6.84 2.51 -4.19
N GLU A 79 7.71 2.00 -5.06
CA GLU A 79 7.84 2.48 -6.44
C GLU A 79 6.53 2.28 -7.22
N LEU A 80 5.94 1.08 -7.16
CA LEU A 80 4.72 0.76 -7.89
C LEU A 80 3.50 1.49 -7.30
N GLU A 81 3.48 1.75 -5.99
CA GLU A 81 2.47 2.60 -5.35
C GLU A 81 2.52 4.04 -5.87
N ILE A 82 3.72 4.61 -6.01
CA ILE A 82 3.91 5.96 -6.56
C ILE A 82 3.41 6.03 -8.01
N GLU A 83 3.69 5.00 -8.81
CA GLU A 83 3.22 4.93 -10.20
C GLU A 83 1.69 4.89 -10.28
N VAL A 84 1.04 4.03 -9.49
CA VAL A 84 -0.43 3.95 -9.40
C VAL A 84 -1.03 5.27 -8.92
N GLN A 85 -0.44 5.92 -7.92
CA GLN A 85 -0.89 7.22 -7.43
C GLN A 85 -0.77 8.31 -8.49
N LYS A 86 0.32 8.32 -9.27
CA LYS A 86 0.53 9.29 -10.36
C LYS A 86 -0.54 9.13 -11.44
N LEU A 87 -0.80 7.90 -11.89
CA LEU A 87 -1.83 7.62 -12.90
C LEU A 87 -3.23 7.95 -12.40
N THR A 88 -3.52 7.63 -11.14
CA THR A 88 -4.80 7.98 -10.50
C THR A 88 -4.98 9.50 -10.43
N ALA A 89 -3.93 10.24 -10.09
CA ALA A 89 -3.96 11.71 -10.08
C ALA A 89 -4.17 12.28 -11.48
N GLU A 90 -3.54 11.70 -12.52
CA GLU A 90 -3.79 12.13 -13.90
C GLU A 90 -5.23 11.86 -14.33
N LEU A 91 -5.79 10.70 -13.99
CA LEU A 91 -7.20 10.37 -14.24
C LEU A 91 -8.14 11.40 -13.60
N GLN A 92 -7.89 11.78 -12.35
CA GLN A 92 -8.67 12.81 -11.63
C GLN A 92 -8.61 14.19 -12.31
N THR A 93 -7.59 14.48 -13.11
CA THR A 93 -7.53 15.73 -13.90
C THR A 93 -8.35 15.65 -15.19
N ILE A 94 -8.46 14.48 -15.81
CA ILE A 94 -9.14 14.28 -17.10
C ILE A 94 -10.66 14.12 -16.92
N GLU A 95 -11.11 13.41 -15.89
CA GLU A 95 -12.53 13.16 -15.61
C GLU A 95 -13.43 14.41 -15.65
N PRO A 96 -13.08 15.55 -15.01
CA PRO A 96 -13.92 16.74 -15.05
C PRO A 96 -13.93 17.45 -16.41
N GLU A 97 -12.98 17.17 -17.31
CA GLU A 97 -12.90 17.78 -18.65
C GLU A 97 -13.74 17.01 -19.68
N LEU A 98 -13.97 15.71 -19.46
CA LEU A 98 -14.66 14.86 -20.43
C LEU A 98 -16.14 15.24 -20.60
N GLY A 99 -16.86 15.49 -19.50
CA GLY A 99 -18.28 15.86 -19.54
C GLY A 99 -18.55 17.16 -20.34
N PRO A 100 -17.80 18.26 -20.09
CA PRO A 100 -17.86 19.45 -20.93
C PRO A 100 -17.51 19.21 -22.40
N ALA A 101 -16.52 18.36 -22.70
CA ALA A 101 -16.14 18.04 -24.08
C ALA A 101 -17.26 17.28 -24.82
N GLU A 102 -17.88 16.28 -24.18
CA GLU A 102 -19.03 15.55 -24.71
C GLU A 102 -20.23 16.47 -24.95
N ALA A 103 -20.50 17.38 -24.01
CA ALA A 103 -21.57 18.37 -24.15
C ALA A 103 -21.30 19.34 -25.32
N GLN A 104 -20.06 19.78 -25.49
CA GLN A 104 -19.66 20.65 -26.59
C GLN A 104 -19.79 19.94 -27.95
N LEU A 105 -19.39 18.67 -28.03
CA LEU A 105 -19.55 17.84 -29.24
C LEU A 105 -21.02 17.67 -29.62
N SER A 106 -21.88 17.38 -28.65
CA SER A 106 -23.33 17.29 -28.88
C SER A 106 -23.94 18.61 -29.35
N GLN A 107 -23.48 19.72 -28.79
CA GLN A 107 -23.93 21.05 -29.19
C GLN A 107 -23.51 21.39 -30.63
N THR A 108 -22.24 21.15 -30.99
CA THR A 108 -21.72 21.48 -32.33
C THR A 108 -22.28 20.56 -33.41
N ASP A 109 -22.57 19.28 -33.10
CA ASP A 109 -23.30 18.37 -34.01
C ASP A 109 -24.68 18.93 -34.36
N GLN A 110 -25.43 19.42 -33.36
CA GLN A 110 -26.75 20.02 -33.58
C GLN A 110 -26.66 21.30 -34.43
N GLN A 111 -25.67 22.15 -34.17
CA GLN A 111 -25.42 23.36 -34.95
C GLN A 111 -25.09 23.03 -36.40
N TRP A 112 -24.21 22.07 -36.64
CA TRP A 112 -23.81 21.66 -37.98
C TRP A 112 -24.98 21.05 -38.76
N ARG A 113 -25.80 20.20 -38.13
CA ARG A 113 -27.03 19.67 -38.74
C ARG A 113 -28.02 20.78 -39.11
N THR A 114 -28.18 21.76 -38.23
CA THR A 114 -29.08 22.90 -38.47
C THR A 114 -28.57 23.74 -39.64
N ALA A 115 -27.29 24.12 -39.64
CA ALA A 115 -26.69 24.90 -40.72
C ALA A 115 -26.68 24.15 -42.06
N SER A 116 -26.47 22.82 -42.04
CA SER A 116 -26.58 21.96 -43.22
C SER A 116 -27.99 22.00 -43.82
N GLN A 117 -29.03 21.94 -42.97
CA GLN A 117 -30.42 22.04 -43.42
C GLN A 117 -30.73 23.42 -44.01
N GLU A 118 -30.26 24.50 -43.39
CA GLU A 118 -30.44 25.86 -43.90
C GLU A 118 -29.74 26.08 -45.25
N LEU A 119 -28.56 25.48 -45.44
CA LEU A 119 -27.85 25.48 -46.71
C LEU A 119 -28.65 24.75 -47.79
N GLU A 120 -29.23 23.59 -47.49
CA GLU A 120 -30.11 22.89 -48.43
C GLU A 120 -31.35 23.71 -48.78
N ASP A 121 -32.00 24.33 -47.79
CA ASP A 121 -33.19 25.14 -48.01
C ASP A 121 -32.88 26.40 -48.82
N ALA A 122 -31.75 27.05 -48.58
CA ALA A 122 -31.29 28.19 -49.37
C ALA A 122 -30.98 27.80 -50.83
N LYS A 123 -30.42 26.60 -51.07
CA LYS A 123 -30.23 26.05 -52.43
C LYS A 123 -31.57 25.85 -53.13
N ARG A 124 -32.53 25.18 -52.48
CA ARG A 124 -33.88 24.92 -53.02
C ARG A 124 -34.58 26.23 -53.42
N VAL A 125 -34.57 27.24 -52.55
CA VAL A 125 -35.19 28.54 -52.82
C VAL A 125 -34.55 29.24 -54.03
N LEU A 126 -33.22 29.21 -54.16
CA LEU A 126 -32.55 29.80 -55.31
C LEU A 126 -32.86 29.03 -56.60
N ASP A 127 -32.83 27.71 -56.56
CA ASP A 127 -33.15 26.83 -57.70
C ASP A 127 -34.59 27.03 -58.19
N ASP A 128 -35.54 27.18 -57.27
CA ASP A 128 -36.95 27.49 -57.57
C ASP A 128 -37.10 28.86 -58.25
N LEU A 129 -36.45 29.91 -57.72
CA LEU A 129 -36.48 31.25 -58.32
C LEU A 129 -35.85 31.29 -59.72
N VAL A 130 -34.72 30.60 -59.90
CA VAL A 130 -34.05 30.47 -61.20
C VAL A 130 -34.97 29.73 -62.16
N SER A 131 -35.56 28.60 -61.76
CA SER A 131 -36.50 27.82 -62.56
C SER A 131 -37.73 28.63 -62.97
N ASP A 132 -38.30 29.43 -62.08
CA ASP A 132 -39.45 30.28 -62.35
C ASP A 132 -39.11 31.41 -63.34
N SER A 133 -37.89 31.97 -63.31
CA SER A 133 -37.47 32.94 -64.32
C SER A 133 -37.34 32.36 -65.72
N TYR A 134 -36.85 31.13 -65.85
CA TYR A 134 -36.82 30.41 -67.13
C TYR A 134 -38.23 30.09 -67.64
N ARG A 135 -39.15 29.67 -66.75
CA ARG A 135 -40.56 29.43 -67.12
C ARG A 135 -41.27 30.72 -67.54
N GLY A 136 -41.04 31.82 -66.84
CA GLY A 136 -41.59 33.13 -67.18
C GLY A 136 -41.08 33.67 -68.52
N ALA A 137 -39.78 33.52 -68.80
CA ALA A 137 -39.19 33.89 -70.08
C ALA A 137 -39.74 33.05 -71.25
N ALA A 138 -40.04 31.77 -71.02
CA ALA A 138 -40.64 30.89 -72.02
C ALA A 138 -42.15 31.13 -72.26
N ALA A 139 -42.84 31.85 -71.37
CA ALA A 139 -44.27 32.14 -71.45
C ALA A 139 -44.61 33.48 -72.16
N LEU A 140 -43.61 34.24 -72.61
CA LEU A 140 -43.81 35.47 -73.37
C LEU A 140 -44.27 35.16 -74.82
N PRO A 141 -45.30 35.83 -75.36
CA PRO A 141 -45.79 35.58 -76.71
C PRO A 141 -44.73 35.92 -77.77
N PRO A 142 -44.63 35.14 -78.88
CA PRO A 142 -43.62 35.34 -79.92
C PRO A 142 -43.71 36.68 -80.64
N ASP A 143 -44.81 37.41 -80.50
CA ASP A 143 -45.10 38.66 -81.20
C ASP A 143 -44.33 39.88 -80.64
N LEU A 144 -43.63 39.73 -79.51
CA LEU A 144 -42.71 40.74 -78.97
C LEU A 144 -41.26 40.57 -79.46
N PHE A 145 -40.97 39.54 -80.27
CA PHE A 145 -39.68 39.41 -80.96
C PHE A 145 -39.70 40.23 -82.25
N ILE A 146 -39.13 41.44 -82.22
CA ILE A 146 -38.93 42.26 -83.43
C ILE A 146 -37.92 41.54 -84.34
N PRO A 147 -38.25 41.19 -85.60
CA PRO A 147 -37.38 40.36 -86.46
C PRO A 147 -36.18 41.10 -87.09
N GLU A 148 -35.99 42.39 -86.86
CA GLU A 148 -34.99 43.21 -87.57
C GLU A 148 -33.86 43.70 -86.68
N LEU A 149 -32.98 42.78 -86.26
CA LEU A 149 -31.58 43.11 -85.93
C LEU A 149 -30.62 41.97 -86.35
N ARG A 150 -30.66 41.58 -87.62
CA ARG A 150 -29.52 40.90 -88.26
C ARG A 150 -28.39 41.93 -88.49
N GLY A 151 -27.67 42.28 -87.43
CA GLY A 151 -26.57 43.24 -87.53
C GLY A 151 -25.94 43.72 -86.22
N LEU A 152 -26.51 43.39 -85.06
CA LEU A 152 -25.91 43.69 -83.75
C LEU A 152 -25.79 42.41 -82.91
N SER A 153 -24.97 41.48 -83.38
CA SER A 153 -24.53 40.31 -82.60
C SER A 153 -23.19 40.54 -81.91
N ALA A 154 -22.83 41.79 -81.60
CA ALA A 154 -21.52 42.11 -81.02
C ALA A 154 -21.57 42.57 -79.55
N HIS A 155 -22.65 43.17 -79.02
CA HIS A 155 -22.70 43.52 -77.60
C HIS A 155 -24.14 43.54 -77.04
N ALA A 156 -24.31 42.85 -75.90
CA ALA A 156 -25.46 42.76 -75.00
C ALA A 156 -26.57 41.73 -75.36
N PRO A 157 -26.67 40.59 -74.64
CA PRO A 157 -27.94 39.90 -74.51
C PRO A 157 -28.91 40.81 -73.73
N VAL A 158 -30.17 40.85 -74.16
CA VAL A 158 -31.27 41.45 -73.39
C VAL A 158 -31.12 41.01 -71.93
N PRO A 159 -31.09 41.93 -70.94
CA PRO A 159 -30.99 41.52 -69.57
C PRO A 159 -32.28 40.76 -69.26
N VAL A 160 -32.19 39.44 -69.11
CA VAL A 160 -33.17 38.72 -68.31
C VAL A 160 -33.00 39.34 -66.94
N GLU A 161 -33.86 40.30 -66.57
CA GLU A 161 -33.83 40.89 -65.25
C GLU A 161 -33.86 39.72 -64.26
N ALA A 162 -32.84 39.65 -63.39
CA ALA A 162 -32.79 38.59 -62.38
C ALA A 162 -34.13 38.61 -61.63
N PRO A 163 -34.78 37.45 -61.42
CA PRO A 163 -36.11 37.42 -60.82
C PRO A 163 -36.06 38.16 -59.48
N LEU A 164 -37.09 38.97 -59.20
CA LEU A 164 -37.17 39.75 -57.96
C LEU A 164 -36.92 38.82 -56.77
N GLY A 165 -35.88 39.12 -55.98
CA GLY A 165 -35.47 38.29 -54.84
C GLY A 165 -34.27 37.36 -55.08
N ALA A 166 -33.82 37.13 -56.33
CA ALA A 166 -32.66 36.28 -56.63
C ALA A 166 -31.37 36.75 -55.92
N GLY A 167 -31.13 38.06 -55.89
CA GLY A 167 -29.97 38.63 -55.19
C GLY A 167 -30.02 38.40 -53.67
N ALA A 168 -31.21 38.38 -53.07
CA ALA A 168 -31.38 38.09 -51.65
C ALA A 168 -31.23 36.59 -51.37
N ALA A 169 -31.79 35.72 -52.23
CA ALA A 169 -31.62 34.27 -52.15
C ALA A 169 -30.16 33.85 -52.33
N ALA A 170 -29.44 34.47 -53.27
CA ALA A 170 -28.01 34.22 -53.49
C ALA A 170 -27.16 34.63 -52.27
N ARG A 171 -27.46 35.77 -51.63
CA ARG A 171 -26.79 36.17 -50.37
C ARG A 171 -27.07 35.17 -49.25
N ARG A 172 -28.34 34.79 -49.05
CA ARG A 172 -28.72 33.79 -48.05
C ARG A 172 -28.01 32.45 -48.27
N LEU A 173 -27.84 32.03 -49.52
CA LEU A 173 -27.09 30.81 -49.85
C LEU A 173 -25.61 30.92 -49.47
N LEU A 174 -24.97 32.06 -49.75
CA LEU A 174 -23.58 32.30 -49.37
C LEU A 174 -23.42 32.35 -47.84
N ASP A 175 -24.33 33.03 -47.14
CA ASP A 175 -24.34 33.10 -45.68
C ASP A 175 -24.56 31.72 -45.06
N ALA A 176 -25.52 30.93 -45.57
CA ALA A 176 -25.76 29.56 -45.11
C ALA A 176 -24.58 28.62 -45.36
N ARG A 177 -23.85 28.81 -46.48
CA ARG A 177 -22.64 28.05 -46.77
C ARG A 177 -21.51 28.40 -45.80
N ALA A 178 -21.33 29.69 -45.49
CA ALA A 178 -20.34 30.12 -44.51
C ALA A 178 -20.67 29.59 -43.11
N ALA A 179 -21.94 29.64 -42.70
CA ALA A 179 -22.41 29.13 -41.42
C ALA A 179 -22.25 27.60 -41.30
N GLU A 180 -22.53 26.84 -42.36
CA GLU A 180 -22.33 25.39 -42.38
C GLU A 180 -20.84 25.03 -42.27
N GLN A 181 -19.97 25.74 -42.99
CA GLN A 181 -18.53 25.53 -42.91
C GLN A 181 -17.98 25.86 -41.52
N GLU A 182 -18.43 26.96 -40.91
CA GLU A 182 -18.07 27.33 -39.53
C GLU A 182 -18.53 26.27 -38.53
N ALA A 183 -19.79 25.82 -38.62
CA ALA A 183 -20.33 24.80 -37.73
C ALA A 183 -19.61 23.44 -37.89
N SER A 184 -19.25 23.06 -39.13
CA SER A 184 -18.46 21.86 -39.41
C SER A 184 -17.09 21.93 -38.74
N ASN A 185 -16.39 23.07 -38.84
CA ASN A 185 -15.07 23.24 -38.21
C ASN A 185 -15.14 23.16 -36.67
N LEU A 186 -16.19 23.74 -36.07
CA LEU A 186 -16.44 23.66 -34.63
C LEU A 186 -16.75 22.23 -34.19
N PHE A 187 -17.51 21.48 -34.99
CA PHE A 187 -17.78 20.07 -34.75
C PHE A 187 -16.51 19.22 -34.80
N GLU A 188 -15.69 19.36 -35.84
CA GLU A 188 -14.41 18.63 -35.96
C GLU A 188 -13.46 18.92 -34.79
N THR A 189 -13.40 20.18 -34.35
CA THR A 189 -12.59 20.59 -33.18
C THR A 189 -13.09 19.95 -31.89
N ALA A 190 -14.41 19.96 -31.67
CA ALA A 190 -15.02 19.35 -30.49
C ALA A 190 -14.84 17.82 -30.49
N LEU A 191 -14.97 17.18 -31.66
CA LEU A 191 -14.75 15.75 -31.84
C LEU A 191 -13.30 15.36 -31.53
N GLY A 192 -12.33 16.12 -32.06
CA GLY A 192 -10.91 15.88 -31.76
C GLY A 192 -10.58 16.01 -30.27
N THR A 193 -11.21 16.97 -29.59
CA THR A 193 -11.01 17.17 -28.14
C THR A 193 -11.58 16.01 -27.32
N GLU A 194 -12.82 15.60 -27.61
CA GLU A 194 -13.45 14.46 -26.92
C GLU A 194 -12.67 13.16 -27.14
N GLN A 195 -12.25 12.87 -28.38
CA GLN A 195 -11.48 11.67 -28.71
C GLN A 195 -10.12 11.64 -28.02
N GLU A 196 -9.45 12.78 -27.90
CA GLU A 196 -8.16 12.85 -27.20
C GLU A 196 -8.34 12.57 -25.70
N LEU A 197 -9.31 13.22 -25.05
CA LEU A 197 -9.59 13.01 -23.63
C LEU A 197 -10.04 11.56 -23.34
N SER A 198 -10.94 11.01 -24.15
CA SER A 198 -11.41 9.63 -23.98
C SER A 198 -10.31 8.60 -24.21
N LYS A 199 -9.43 8.82 -25.19
CA LYS A 199 -8.26 7.98 -25.42
C LYS A 199 -7.25 8.05 -24.28
N ARG A 200 -6.94 9.25 -23.77
CA ARG A 200 -6.04 9.42 -22.61
C ARG A 200 -6.60 8.72 -21.38
N ARG A 201 -7.88 8.91 -21.08
CA ARG A 201 -8.59 8.19 -20.01
C ARG A 201 -8.48 6.68 -20.17
N ALA A 202 -8.83 6.13 -21.34
CA ALA A 202 -8.77 4.69 -21.59
C ALA A 202 -7.35 4.12 -21.47
N THR A 203 -6.33 4.90 -21.85
CA THR A 203 -4.92 4.50 -21.70
C THR A 203 -4.56 4.38 -20.22
N ILE A 204 -4.89 5.39 -19.41
CA ILE A 204 -4.61 5.39 -17.97
C ILE A 204 -5.38 4.27 -17.26
N GLU A 205 -6.67 4.07 -17.57
CA GLU A 205 -7.47 2.97 -17.03
C GLU A 205 -6.86 1.60 -17.36
N ALA A 206 -6.34 1.41 -18.58
CA ALA A 206 -5.68 0.17 -18.99
C ALA A 206 -4.34 -0.06 -18.27
N GLU A 207 -3.57 1.01 -18.00
CA GLU A 207 -2.33 0.92 -17.22
C GLU A 207 -2.60 0.61 -15.75
N LEU A 208 -3.58 1.28 -15.13
CA LEU A 208 -4.02 1.00 -13.76
C LEU A 208 -4.47 -0.47 -13.62
N ALA A 209 -5.29 -0.96 -14.56
CA ALA A 209 -5.74 -2.35 -14.56
C ALA A 209 -4.59 -3.38 -14.66
N ARG A 210 -3.42 -2.99 -15.17
CA ARG A 210 -2.20 -3.82 -15.21
C ARG A 210 -1.39 -3.71 -13.93
N LEU A 211 -1.25 -2.50 -13.38
CA LEU A 211 -0.37 -2.21 -12.24
C LEU A 211 -0.98 -2.60 -10.90
N GLU A 212 -2.27 -2.37 -10.68
CA GLU A 212 -2.96 -2.71 -9.42
C GLU A 212 -2.81 -4.18 -8.99
N PRO A 213 -3.09 -5.19 -9.86
CA PRO A 213 -2.91 -6.58 -9.47
C PRO A 213 -1.43 -6.95 -9.29
N ARG A 214 -0.50 -6.28 -9.99
CA ARG A 214 0.94 -6.48 -9.80
C ARG A 214 1.38 -5.97 -8.43
N LEU A 215 0.90 -4.79 -8.03
CA LEU A 215 1.13 -4.22 -6.70
C LEU A 215 0.62 -5.15 -5.60
N GLN A 216 -0.58 -5.70 -5.78
CA GLN A 216 -1.14 -6.64 -4.81
C GLN A 216 -0.27 -7.90 -4.67
N ARG A 217 0.09 -8.55 -5.78
CA ARG A 217 0.98 -9.73 -5.75
C ARG A 217 2.33 -9.43 -5.09
N LEU A 218 2.88 -8.23 -5.32
CA LEU A 218 4.15 -7.84 -4.75
C LEU A 218 4.06 -7.63 -3.23
N ARG A 219 2.98 -7.02 -2.75
CA ARG A 219 2.69 -6.91 -1.30
C ARG A 219 2.53 -8.28 -0.65
N ASP A 220 1.81 -9.20 -1.29
CA ASP A 220 1.62 -10.56 -0.79
C ASP A 220 2.96 -11.31 -0.69
N ARG A 221 3.80 -11.19 -1.72
CA ARG A 221 5.15 -11.77 -1.72
C ARG A 221 6.05 -11.16 -0.64
N ASN A 222 6.00 -9.84 -0.45
CA ASN A 222 6.76 -9.16 0.59
C ASN A 222 6.35 -9.66 1.99
N ALA A 223 5.04 -9.80 2.23
CA ALA A 223 4.50 -10.34 3.47
C ALA A 223 4.92 -11.81 3.70
N ALA A 224 4.89 -12.64 2.65
CA ALA A 224 5.35 -14.02 2.73
C ALA A 224 6.84 -14.12 3.09
N LEU A 225 7.69 -13.30 2.46
CA LEU A 225 9.13 -13.25 2.75
C LEU A 225 9.41 -12.76 4.17
N LEU A 226 8.68 -11.76 4.66
CA LEU A 226 8.77 -11.33 6.05
C LEU A 226 8.42 -12.47 7.01
N ALA A 227 7.31 -13.18 6.76
CA ALA A 227 6.90 -14.32 7.56
C ALA A 227 7.91 -15.48 7.51
N GLU A 228 8.56 -15.70 6.37
CA GLU A 228 9.64 -16.67 6.23
C GLU A 228 10.89 -16.26 7.02
N GLN A 229 11.31 -15.00 6.92
CA GLN A 229 12.43 -14.47 7.69
C GLN A 229 12.18 -14.55 9.19
N GLU A 230 10.96 -14.28 9.65
CA GLU A 230 10.58 -14.42 11.06
C GLU A 230 10.62 -15.89 11.50
N ARG A 231 10.06 -16.81 10.72
CA ARG A 231 10.18 -18.26 10.97
C ARG A 231 11.64 -18.73 11.02
N ALA A 232 12.47 -18.25 10.09
CA ALA A 232 13.90 -18.58 10.06
C ALA A 232 14.64 -18.03 11.29
N ARG A 233 14.31 -16.81 11.74
CA ARG A 233 14.86 -16.23 12.97
C ARG A 233 14.43 -17.00 14.21
N GLU A 234 13.16 -17.42 14.29
CA GLU A 234 12.67 -18.26 15.39
C GLU A 234 13.32 -19.65 15.38
N ALA A 235 13.50 -20.28 14.22
CA ALA A 235 14.19 -21.56 14.08
C ALA A 235 15.68 -21.43 14.51
N ALA A 236 16.37 -20.41 14.02
CA ALA A 236 17.74 -20.11 14.43
C ALA A 236 17.84 -19.76 15.93
N ALA A 237 16.79 -19.22 16.53
CA ALA A 237 16.73 -18.99 17.97
C ALA A 237 16.56 -20.29 18.76
N GLN A 238 15.88 -21.31 18.23
CA GLN A 238 15.77 -22.61 18.93
C GLN A 238 17.12 -23.33 19.02
N GLU A 239 17.99 -23.15 18.03
CA GLU A 239 19.29 -23.84 17.93
C GLU A 239 20.44 -23.08 18.62
N GLN A 240 20.19 -21.85 19.09
CA GLN A 240 21.21 -21.02 19.71
C GLN A 240 21.53 -21.46 21.14
N ASP A 241 22.82 -21.52 21.46
CA ASP A 241 23.28 -21.50 22.85
C ASP A 241 23.16 -20.08 23.41
N PHE A 242 22.47 -19.96 24.54
CA PHE A 242 22.26 -18.67 25.19
C PHE A 242 23.35 -18.38 26.23
N PRO A 243 23.93 -17.15 26.24
CA PRO A 243 24.95 -16.75 27.20
C PRO A 243 24.32 -16.44 28.56
N ILE A 244 23.77 -17.46 29.23
CA ILE A 244 22.98 -17.30 30.46
C ILE A 244 23.82 -16.86 31.68
N THR A 245 25.15 -16.96 31.59
CA THR A 245 26.11 -16.58 32.65
C THR A 245 26.93 -15.33 32.34
N GLU A 246 26.84 -14.78 31.13
CA GLU A 246 27.70 -13.67 30.72
C GLU A 246 27.34 -12.37 31.46
N PRO A 247 28.35 -11.58 31.87
CA PRO A 247 28.10 -10.32 32.54
C PRO A 247 27.61 -9.25 31.56
N VAL A 248 26.64 -8.45 32.01
CA VAL A 248 26.12 -7.29 31.32
C VAL A 248 26.22 -6.08 32.26
N ALA A 249 26.86 -5.00 31.80
CA ALA A 249 27.03 -3.76 32.56
C ALA A 249 27.62 -3.96 33.98
N GLY A 250 28.58 -4.88 34.14
CA GLY A 250 29.23 -5.17 35.42
C GLY A 250 28.44 -6.07 36.37
N PHE A 251 27.28 -6.57 35.95
CA PHE A 251 26.45 -7.51 36.71
C PHE A 251 26.24 -8.80 35.92
N ARG A 252 25.91 -9.90 36.60
CA ARG A 252 25.52 -11.17 35.98
C ARG A 252 24.29 -11.75 36.66
N ALA A 253 23.61 -12.66 35.97
CA ALA A 253 22.52 -13.43 36.54
C ALA A 253 22.97 -14.17 37.82
N SER A 254 22.11 -14.20 38.84
CA SER A 254 22.39 -15.01 40.03
C SER A 254 22.30 -16.50 39.70
N GLY A 255 22.97 -17.36 40.49
CA GLY A 255 22.89 -18.81 40.27
C GLY A 255 21.46 -19.36 40.38
N ALA A 256 20.57 -18.71 41.13
CA ALA A 256 19.15 -19.07 41.16
C ALA A 256 18.42 -18.65 39.87
N ALA A 257 18.74 -17.46 39.32
CA ALA A 257 18.18 -17.04 38.03
C ALA A 257 18.66 -17.94 36.88
N VAL A 258 19.95 -18.30 36.85
CA VAL A 258 20.52 -19.23 35.85
C VAL A 258 19.79 -20.57 35.87
N ARG A 259 19.60 -21.18 37.05
CA ARG A 259 18.86 -22.45 37.15
C ARG A 259 17.38 -22.34 36.76
N ALA A 260 16.75 -21.19 36.99
CA ALA A 260 15.38 -20.96 36.52
C ALA A 260 15.33 -20.86 34.98
N VAL A 261 16.32 -20.22 34.36
CA VAL A 261 16.47 -20.20 32.90
C VAL A 261 16.72 -21.60 32.34
N GLU A 262 17.65 -22.36 32.94
CA GLU A 262 17.92 -23.75 32.56
C GLU A 262 16.67 -24.63 32.66
N PHE A 263 15.86 -24.46 33.72
CA PHE A 263 14.56 -25.12 33.82
C PHE A 263 13.69 -24.76 32.62
N ALA A 264 13.44 -23.47 32.37
CA ALA A 264 12.54 -23.04 31.31
C ALA A 264 13.01 -23.47 29.90
N LEU A 265 14.31 -23.46 29.64
CA LEU A 265 14.90 -23.98 28.39
C LEU A 265 14.77 -25.51 28.27
N GLY A 266 14.80 -26.25 29.38
CA GLY A 266 14.52 -27.69 29.41
C GLY A 266 13.07 -28.06 29.08
N GLU A 267 12.15 -27.09 29.11
CA GLU A 267 10.74 -27.27 28.79
C GLU A 267 10.41 -26.99 27.30
N LEU A 268 11.41 -26.65 26.47
CA LEU A 268 11.21 -26.38 25.04
C LEU A 268 10.50 -27.55 24.32
N GLY A 269 9.59 -27.20 23.41
CA GLY A 269 8.79 -28.16 22.63
C GLY A 269 7.52 -28.64 23.33
N LYS A 270 7.31 -28.35 24.61
CA LYS A 270 6.07 -28.77 25.31
C LYS A 270 4.86 -27.94 24.89
N PRO A 271 3.67 -28.54 24.71
CA PRO A 271 2.50 -27.81 24.23
C PRO A 271 2.00 -26.74 25.21
N TYR A 272 1.45 -25.66 24.67
CA TYR A 272 0.70 -24.71 25.47
C TYR A 272 -0.63 -25.28 25.98
N GLU A 273 -1.00 -24.96 27.21
CA GLU A 273 -2.37 -25.11 27.71
C GLU A 273 -2.72 -23.96 28.67
N TRP A 274 -3.85 -23.29 28.45
CA TRP A 274 -4.29 -22.17 29.29
C TRP A 274 -4.52 -22.64 30.73
N GLY A 275 -3.85 -22.01 31.69
CA GLY A 275 -3.94 -22.39 33.09
C GLY A 275 -2.97 -23.51 33.50
N ALA A 276 -2.17 -24.08 32.59
CA ALA A 276 -1.25 -25.16 32.93
C ALA A 276 0.05 -24.68 33.59
N GLU A 277 0.58 -25.51 34.50
CA GLU A 277 1.75 -25.25 35.36
C GLU A 277 2.85 -26.32 35.22
N GLY A 278 2.72 -27.22 34.25
CA GLY A 278 3.62 -28.34 34.04
C GLY A 278 3.18 -29.65 34.70
N PRO A 279 3.98 -30.74 34.54
CA PRO A 279 5.20 -30.75 33.74
C PRO A 279 4.93 -30.97 32.24
N ASP A 280 3.76 -31.42 31.83
CA ASP A 280 3.53 -31.81 30.43
C ASP A 280 3.15 -30.64 29.52
N ARG A 281 2.56 -29.58 30.10
CA ARG A 281 2.00 -28.42 29.40
C ARG A 281 2.12 -27.17 30.25
N TYR A 282 2.21 -26.01 29.61
CA TYR A 282 2.38 -24.72 30.30
C TYR A 282 1.56 -23.62 29.64
N ASP A 283 1.07 -22.66 30.44
CA ASP A 283 0.83 -21.30 29.92
C ASP A 283 2.02 -20.37 30.18
N CYS A 284 1.93 -19.14 29.67
CA CYS A 284 3.00 -18.15 29.77
C CYS A 284 3.48 -17.94 31.21
N SER A 285 2.55 -17.64 32.11
CA SER A 285 2.83 -17.40 33.53
C SER A 285 3.11 -18.68 34.31
N GLY A 286 2.54 -19.82 33.92
CA GLY A 286 2.74 -21.13 34.51
C GLY A 286 4.15 -21.65 34.29
N LEU A 287 4.74 -21.40 33.11
CA LEU A 287 6.15 -21.70 32.84
C LEU A 287 7.06 -20.89 33.77
N MET A 288 6.83 -19.58 33.89
CA MET A 288 7.63 -18.71 34.76
C MET A 288 7.50 -19.13 36.23
N TRP A 289 6.27 -19.46 36.63
CA TRP A 289 5.95 -19.92 37.97
C TRP A 289 6.68 -21.22 38.31
N ALA A 290 6.65 -22.22 37.43
CA ALA A 290 7.35 -23.49 37.63
C ALA A 290 8.88 -23.32 37.65
N ALA A 291 9.42 -22.54 36.73
CA ALA A 291 10.86 -22.25 36.63
C ALA A 291 11.40 -21.64 37.93
N TYR A 292 10.75 -20.59 38.44
CA TYR A 292 11.19 -19.96 39.68
C TYR A 292 10.91 -20.78 40.94
N ARG A 293 9.83 -21.56 40.95
CA ARG A 293 9.53 -22.50 42.03
C ARG A 293 10.59 -23.59 42.16
N SER A 294 11.18 -24.05 41.04
CA SER A 294 12.26 -25.04 41.03
C SER A 294 13.51 -24.59 41.80
N VAL A 295 13.71 -23.26 41.93
CA VAL A 295 14.83 -22.64 42.66
C VAL A 295 14.41 -22.00 43.98
N GLY A 296 13.21 -22.33 44.48
CA GLY A 296 12.69 -21.88 45.77
C GLY A 296 12.18 -20.44 45.79
N GLN A 297 11.91 -19.83 44.64
CA GLN A 297 11.31 -18.49 44.53
C GLN A 297 9.81 -18.61 44.24
N SER A 298 8.99 -17.89 45.01
CA SER A 298 7.54 -17.88 44.82
C SER A 298 7.15 -16.73 43.89
N LEU A 299 6.46 -17.06 42.81
CA LEU A 299 5.77 -16.10 41.96
C LEU A 299 4.25 -16.26 42.11
N PRO A 300 3.47 -15.18 41.97
CA PRO A 300 2.04 -15.30 41.72
C PRO A 300 1.75 -16.10 40.46
N ARG A 301 0.55 -16.69 40.38
CA ARG A 301 0.19 -17.57 39.26
C ARG A 301 -0.07 -16.81 37.95
N VAL A 302 -0.59 -15.59 38.02
CA VAL A 302 -1.04 -14.81 36.85
C VAL A 302 0.04 -13.80 36.43
N ALA A 303 0.27 -13.62 35.13
CA ALA A 303 1.30 -12.74 34.58
C ALA A 303 1.25 -11.29 35.14
N ALA A 304 0.07 -10.68 35.19
CA ALA A 304 -0.10 -9.33 35.75
C ALA A 304 0.27 -9.27 37.24
N ASP A 305 -0.05 -10.32 38.01
CA ASP A 305 0.31 -10.42 39.42
C ASP A 305 1.81 -10.71 39.60
N GLN A 306 2.43 -11.47 38.68
CA GLN A 306 3.89 -11.66 38.66
C GLN A 306 4.60 -10.33 38.49
N TYR A 307 4.15 -9.51 37.55
CA TYR A 307 4.64 -8.13 37.43
C TYR A 307 4.42 -7.36 38.73
N TRP A 308 3.18 -7.37 39.26
CA TRP A 308 2.87 -6.63 40.48
C TRP A 308 3.74 -7.04 41.69
N GLY A 309 3.99 -8.33 41.86
CA GLY A 309 4.82 -8.90 42.94
C GLY A 309 6.31 -8.63 42.76
N THR A 310 6.76 -8.33 41.54
CA THR A 310 8.18 -8.10 41.22
C THR A 310 8.52 -6.66 40.83
N ARG A 311 7.51 -5.77 40.70
CA ARG A 311 7.66 -4.37 40.26
C ARG A 311 8.57 -3.50 41.12
N THR A 312 8.91 -3.93 42.34
CA THR A 312 9.92 -3.23 43.17
C THR A 312 11.34 -3.43 42.66
N ARG A 313 11.54 -4.34 41.69
CA ARG A 313 12.80 -4.67 41.04
C ARG A 313 12.69 -4.47 39.53
N LEU A 314 12.18 -3.31 39.11
CA LEU A 314 12.14 -2.92 37.71
C LEU A 314 13.55 -2.89 37.13
N VAL A 315 13.69 -3.45 35.93
CA VAL A 315 14.92 -3.36 35.16
C VAL A 315 14.82 -2.07 34.34
N ALA A 316 15.84 -1.22 34.42
CA ALA A 316 15.91 -0.02 33.62
C ALA A 316 16.04 -0.40 32.13
N THR A 317 14.95 -0.20 31.39
CA THR A 317 14.88 -0.43 29.94
C THR A 317 14.38 0.88 29.32
N GLY A 318 15.25 1.63 28.66
CA GLY A 318 14.92 2.92 28.06
C GLY A 318 15.34 2.99 26.60
N ALA A 319 14.65 3.80 25.80
CA ALA A 319 14.94 4.00 24.37
C ALA A 319 16.42 4.39 24.10
N THR A 320 17.05 5.08 25.05
CA THR A 320 18.45 5.51 24.98
C THR A 320 19.45 4.49 25.55
N MET A 321 19.00 3.54 26.38
CA MET A 321 19.88 2.53 27.03
C MET A 321 19.77 1.14 26.39
N GLY A 322 18.84 0.92 25.45
CA GLY A 322 18.60 -0.39 24.85
C GLY A 322 18.25 -1.47 25.88
N ARG A 323 18.33 -2.75 25.45
CA ARG A 323 18.14 -3.94 26.29
C ARG A 323 19.30 -4.17 27.29
N GLN A 324 20.18 -3.20 27.49
CA GLN A 324 21.47 -3.36 28.18
C GLN A 324 21.32 -3.60 29.69
N GLY A 325 20.15 -3.38 30.28
CA GLY A 325 19.89 -3.72 31.68
C GLY A 325 19.43 -5.16 31.92
N LEU A 326 18.99 -5.86 30.87
CA LEU A 326 18.40 -7.20 30.99
C LEU A 326 19.50 -8.25 31.24
N LEU A 327 19.25 -9.08 32.24
CA LEU A 327 20.05 -10.25 32.58
C LEU A 327 19.22 -11.51 32.40
N PRO A 328 19.84 -12.65 32.03
CA PRO A 328 19.17 -13.93 31.98
C PRO A 328 18.38 -14.22 33.27
N GLY A 329 17.10 -14.55 33.10
CA GLY A 329 16.13 -14.72 34.19
C GLY A 329 15.20 -13.52 34.38
N ASP A 330 15.53 -12.32 33.93
CA ASP A 330 14.60 -11.19 34.03
C ASP A 330 13.29 -11.51 33.28
N LEU A 331 12.15 -11.21 33.91
CA LEU A 331 10.84 -11.41 33.31
C LEU A 331 10.48 -10.21 32.43
N VAL A 332 10.02 -10.48 31.22
CA VAL A 332 9.55 -9.47 30.26
C VAL A 332 8.03 -9.59 30.11
N PHE A 333 7.31 -8.49 30.30
CA PHE A 333 5.84 -8.46 30.33
C PHE A 333 5.28 -7.70 29.15
N PHE A 334 4.19 -8.20 28.56
CA PHE A 334 3.52 -7.60 27.41
C PHE A 334 2.09 -7.25 27.77
N ALA A 335 1.65 -6.07 27.36
CA ALA A 335 0.36 -5.50 27.73
C ALA A 335 -0.34 -4.92 26.50
N SER A 336 -1.68 -4.98 26.51
CA SER A 336 -2.52 -4.45 25.42
C SER A 336 -2.85 -2.96 25.59
N GLY A 337 -2.37 -2.35 26.67
CA GLY A 337 -2.59 -0.93 26.99
C GLY A 337 -1.56 -0.40 27.99
N PRO A 338 -1.70 0.87 28.42
CA PRO A 338 -0.72 1.54 29.27
C PRO A 338 -0.78 1.09 30.75
N SER A 339 -1.74 0.23 31.11
CA SER A 339 -1.98 -0.22 32.47
C SER A 339 -1.36 -1.60 32.70
N TRP A 340 -0.71 -1.80 33.85
CA TRP A 340 -0.13 -3.11 34.20
C TRP A 340 -1.19 -4.21 34.32
N GLN A 341 -2.45 -3.86 34.61
CA GLN A 341 -3.56 -4.80 34.64
C GLN A 341 -3.91 -5.34 33.24
N SER A 342 -3.46 -4.67 32.17
CA SER A 342 -3.61 -5.15 30.79
C SER A 342 -2.49 -6.08 30.34
N ILE A 343 -1.57 -6.46 31.25
CA ILE A 343 -0.56 -7.48 30.97
C ILE A 343 -1.26 -8.80 30.66
N HIS A 344 -1.03 -9.32 29.46
CA HIS A 344 -1.64 -10.55 28.96
C HIS A 344 -0.60 -11.65 28.67
N HIS A 345 0.69 -11.33 28.65
CA HIS A 345 1.75 -12.30 28.37
C HIS A 345 3.03 -11.99 29.15
N VAL A 346 3.81 -13.03 29.43
CA VAL A 346 5.12 -12.96 30.09
C VAL A 346 6.08 -13.95 29.46
N GLY A 347 7.36 -13.60 29.39
CA GLY A 347 8.47 -14.48 29.05
C GLY A 347 9.68 -14.27 29.96
N MET A 348 10.65 -15.16 29.87
CA MET A 348 11.92 -15.04 30.61
C MET A 348 13.04 -14.71 29.65
N TYR A 349 13.74 -13.61 29.88
CA TYR A 349 14.90 -13.23 29.09
C TYR A 349 16.02 -14.25 29.24
N VAL A 350 16.62 -14.66 28.13
CA VAL A 350 17.70 -15.68 28.10
C VAL A 350 19.04 -15.12 27.64
N GLY A 351 19.09 -13.86 27.18
CA GLY A 351 20.29 -13.23 26.62
C GLY A 351 20.11 -12.88 25.13
N ASN A 352 21.05 -12.11 24.57
CA ASN A 352 21.11 -11.76 23.14
C ASN A 352 19.82 -11.20 22.51
N GLY A 353 18.92 -10.61 23.31
CA GLY A 353 17.64 -10.11 22.79
C GLY A 353 16.51 -11.16 22.71
N TYR A 354 16.71 -12.37 23.23
CA TYR A 354 15.75 -13.48 23.16
C TYR A 354 15.10 -13.78 24.51
N MET A 355 13.93 -14.43 24.47
CA MET A 355 13.23 -14.96 25.63
C MET A 355 12.69 -16.36 25.38
N VAL A 356 12.61 -17.17 26.44
CA VAL A 356 11.81 -18.40 26.46
C VAL A 356 10.40 -18.09 26.97
N HIS A 357 9.38 -18.63 26.30
CA HIS A 357 7.98 -18.44 26.67
C HIS A 357 7.08 -19.58 26.19
N ALA A 358 5.87 -19.65 26.74
CA ALA A 358 4.74 -20.43 26.20
C ALA A 358 3.72 -19.45 25.59
N PRO A 359 3.72 -19.22 24.26
CA PRO A 359 3.03 -18.10 23.63
C PRO A 359 1.49 -18.21 23.59
N ASN A 360 0.95 -19.28 23.02
CA ASN A 360 -0.50 -19.45 22.85
C ASN A 360 -0.88 -20.90 22.52
N ARG A 361 -2.19 -21.17 22.50
CA ARG A 361 -2.83 -22.50 22.36
C ARG A 361 -2.43 -23.35 21.15
N ASN A 362 -1.87 -22.75 20.11
CA ASN A 362 -1.48 -23.47 18.88
C ASN A 362 0.04 -23.63 18.76
N GLU A 363 0.76 -23.33 19.83
CA GLU A 363 2.21 -23.32 19.85
C GLU A 363 2.76 -24.08 21.05
N VAL A 364 4.08 -24.24 21.06
CA VAL A 364 4.85 -24.92 22.09
C VAL A 364 5.68 -23.91 22.88
N VAL A 365 6.23 -24.34 24.02
CA VAL A 365 7.31 -23.62 24.68
C VAL A 365 8.46 -23.46 23.69
N LYS A 366 8.82 -22.22 23.38
CA LYS A 366 9.83 -21.89 22.36
C LYS A 366 10.68 -20.70 22.79
N VAL A 367 11.78 -20.49 22.09
CA VAL A 367 12.56 -19.24 22.19
C VAL A 367 12.14 -18.26 21.09
N SER A 368 11.90 -17.01 21.44
CA SER A 368 11.54 -15.98 20.46
C SER A 368 12.37 -14.72 20.67
N PRO A 369 12.65 -13.93 19.62
CA PRO A 369 13.11 -12.56 19.80
C PRO A 369 12.13 -11.84 20.72
N VAL A 370 12.65 -11.11 21.70
CA VAL A 370 11.79 -10.26 22.51
C VAL A 370 11.36 -9.09 21.64
N SER A 371 10.07 -8.86 21.47
CA SER A 371 9.54 -7.68 20.76
C SER A 371 9.48 -6.45 21.69
N GLN A 372 8.70 -5.42 21.36
CA GLN A 372 8.43 -4.36 22.32
C GLN A 372 7.58 -4.89 23.49
N PHE A 373 7.96 -4.55 24.71
CA PHE A 373 7.36 -5.04 25.94
C PHE A 373 7.00 -3.87 26.87
N PHE A 374 6.03 -4.09 27.76
CA PHE A 374 5.52 -3.11 28.71
C PHE A 374 6.56 -2.75 29.78
N ALA A 375 7.12 -3.77 30.43
CA ALA A 375 8.15 -3.62 31.46
C ALA A 375 8.93 -4.92 31.63
N ALA A 376 10.10 -4.81 32.27
CA ALA A 376 10.87 -5.97 32.71
C ALA A 376 11.15 -5.89 34.22
N THR A 377 11.13 -7.03 34.89
CA THR A 377 11.43 -7.11 36.32
C THR A 377 12.43 -8.23 36.62
N ARG A 378 13.21 -8.03 37.69
CA ARG A 378 14.21 -8.98 38.15
C ARG A 378 13.71 -9.73 39.37
N VAL A 379 13.46 -11.03 39.26
CA VAL A 379 12.92 -11.84 40.36
C VAL A 379 13.95 -11.99 41.49
N VAL A 380 15.19 -12.35 41.14
CA VAL A 380 16.30 -12.55 42.08
C VAL A 380 17.39 -11.50 41.79
N PRO A 381 17.94 -10.80 42.81
CA PRO A 381 18.97 -9.78 42.62
C PRO A 381 20.15 -10.27 41.77
N ALA A 382 20.68 -9.36 40.94
CA ALA A 382 21.88 -9.61 40.16
C ALA A 382 23.11 -9.69 41.07
N VAL A 383 24.16 -10.36 40.60
CA VAL A 383 25.44 -10.48 41.31
C VAL A 383 26.49 -9.64 40.57
N PRO A 384 27.35 -8.88 41.27
CA PRO A 384 28.49 -8.22 40.62
C PRO A 384 29.37 -9.21 39.85
N ALA A 385 29.79 -8.82 38.65
CA ALA A 385 30.73 -9.60 37.86
C ALA A 385 32.14 -9.51 38.47
N PRO A 386 32.89 -10.62 38.59
CA PRO A 386 34.27 -10.57 39.07
C PRO A 386 35.12 -9.65 38.18
N GLY A 387 35.74 -8.62 38.77
CA GLY A 387 36.61 -7.67 38.06
C GLY A 387 35.92 -6.40 37.54
N GLY A 388 34.63 -6.19 37.80
CA GLY A 388 33.96 -4.92 37.52
C GLY A 388 34.18 -3.92 38.66
N ASP A 389 35.06 -2.94 38.47
CA ASP A 389 34.99 -1.71 39.26
C ASP A 389 33.60 -1.08 39.00
N PRO A 390 32.82 -0.72 40.04
CA PRO A 390 31.57 -0.02 39.84
C PRO A 390 31.90 1.39 39.31
N GLY A 391 31.83 1.55 37.99
CA GLY A 391 31.95 2.85 37.34
C GLY A 391 30.96 3.86 37.94
N PRO A 392 31.32 5.16 37.98
CA PRO A 392 30.56 6.15 38.74
C PRO A 392 29.14 6.28 38.23
N ASN A 393 28.19 6.17 39.17
CA ASN A 393 26.77 6.43 39.02
C ASN A 393 26.52 7.79 38.32
N PRO A 394 25.94 7.84 37.10
CA PRO A 394 25.57 9.11 36.46
C PRO A 394 24.21 9.54 37.00
N GLY A 395 24.22 10.08 38.22
CA GLY A 395 22.98 10.37 38.94
C GLY A 395 23.17 11.28 40.16
N ALA A 396 24.05 12.27 40.05
CA ALA A 396 24.06 13.40 40.98
C ALA A 396 24.54 14.63 40.20
N GLY A 397 23.58 15.41 39.68
CA GLY A 397 23.87 16.75 39.21
C GLY A 397 24.37 17.58 40.38
N SER A 398 25.57 18.13 40.25
CA SER A 398 25.99 19.27 41.05
C SER A 398 26.83 20.18 40.18
N GLY A 399 26.33 21.41 40.01
CA GLY A 399 26.90 22.42 39.15
C GLY A 399 28.34 22.77 39.54
N SER A 400 29.20 22.84 38.53
CA SER A 400 30.53 23.42 38.64
C SER A 400 30.40 24.95 38.60
N GLY A 401 30.27 25.56 39.77
CA GLY A 401 30.56 26.98 40.00
C GLY A 401 32.00 27.13 40.50
N SER A 402 32.85 27.74 39.69
CA SER A 402 34.26 28.01 39.95
C SER A 402 34.48 28.95 41.15
N GLY A 403 35.49 28.67 41.97
CA GLY A 403 36.06 29.62 42.94
C GLY A 403 37.15 29.01 43.83
N PRO A 404 38.40 29.52 43.83
CA PRO A 404 39.50 28.95 44.60
C PRO A 404 39.53 29.47 46.05
N GLY A 405 40.09 28.66 46.95
CA GLY A 405 39.96 28.82 48.39
C GLY A 405 40.84 29.88 49.07
N SER A 406 40.66 29.99 50.39
CA SER A 406 41.69 30.28 51.38
C SER A 406 41.08 30.30 52.80
N GLY A 407 41.83 29.84 53.80
CA GLY A 407 41.74 30.36 55.17
C GLY A 407 40.99 29.54 56.22
N SER A 408 41.79 28.90 57.09
CA SER A 408 41.70 28.87 58.56
C SER A 408 40.33 29.06 59.25
N ASP A 409 39.93 28.16 60.15
CA ASP A 409 40.14 28.31 61.59
C ASP A 409 39.62 27.09 62.40
N SER A 410 39.99 27.12 63.67
CA SER A 410 40.01 26.13 64.73
C SER A 410 38.65 25.80 65.38
N GLY A 411 38.60 24.68 66.12
CA GLY A 411 37.64 24.44 67.22
C GLY A 411 36.87 23.12 67.09
N SER A 412 37.26 22.04 67.78
CA SER A 412 37.01 21.73 69.21
C SER A 412 35.64 21.07 69.48
N GLY A 413 35.70 19.92 70.17
CA GLY A 413 34.58 19.30 70.91
C GLY A 413 34.03 18.04 70.23
N SER A 414 34.17 16.79 70.70
CA SER A 414 34.06 16.16 72.04
C SER A 414 32.91 15.13 71.99
N GLY A 415 33.17 13.92 72.51
CA GLY A 415 32.16 13.00 73.08
C GLY A 415 31.70 11.86 72.16
N GLN A 416 32.23 10.64 72.28
CA GLN A 416 31.97 9.58 73.29
C GLN A 416 30.81 8.62 72.91
N ASP A 417 31.20 7.37 72.66
CA ASP A 417 30.49 6.08 72.90
C ASP A 417 29.75 6.05 74.26
N PRO A 418 28.79 5.11 74.58
CA PRO A 418 28.84 3.67 74.26
C PRO A 418 27.51 2.89 74.11
N ALA A 419 27.65 1.58 73.85
CA ALA A 419 26.68 0.47 73.83
C ALA A 419 26.21 0.01 75.27
N PRO A 420 25.63 -1.19 75.51
CA PRO A 420 24.33 -1.80 75.11
C PRO A 420 23.50 -2.47 76.28
N THR A 421 22.39 -3.20 75.93
CA THR A 421 21.62 -4.30 76.62
C THR A 421 20.54 -3.98 77.70
N PRO A 422 19.64 -4.91 78.16
CA PRO A 422 19.09 -6.21 77.65
C PRO A 422 17.51 -6.38 77.77
N GLY A 423 16.95 -7.58 77.45
CA GLY A 423 15.51 -8.00 77.41
C GLY A 423 14.69 -8.01 78.74
N PRO A 424 13.50 -8.68 78.92
CA PRO A 424 13.04 -10.01 78.41
C PRO A 424 11.50 -10.16 78.09
N SER A 425 11.03 -11.41 77.84
CA SER A 425 9.62 -11.92 77.67
C SER A 425 9.02 -12.41 79.04
N PRO A 426 7.69 -12.71 79.27
CA PRO A 426 6.99 -13.94 78.79
C PRO A 426 5.40 -13.98 78.78
N THR A 427 4.82 -15.19 78.53
CA THR A 427 3.46 -15.78 78.84
C THR A 427 2.22 -15.43 77.98
N GLY A 428 1.25 -16.30 77.65
CA GLY A 428 0.95 -17.74 77.89
C GLY A 428 -0.56 -18.06 77.64
N GLY A 429 -0.93 -19.32 77.32
CA GLY A 429 -2.30 -19.86 77.49
C GLY A 429 -2.90 -20.69 76.32
N GLY A 430 -3.28 -21.95 76.56
CA GLY A 430 -3.98 -22.85 75.62
C GLY A 430 -5.10 -23.66 76.30
N VAL A 431 -5.89 -24.44 75.54
CA VAL A 431 -6.81 -25.52 76.01
C VAL A 431 -7.00 -26.61 74.93
N ARG A 432 -7.15 -27.88 75.36
CA ARG A 432 -7.20 -29.19 74.62
C ARG A 432 -8.59 -29.90 74.84
N PRO A 433 -8.84 -31.20 74.51
CA PRO A 433 -9.87 -31.80 73.62
C PRO A 433 -10.93 -32.69 74.37
N PRO A 434 -11.63 -33.70 73.76
CA PRO A 434 -11.07 -35.07 73.54
C PRO A 434 -11.64 -35.98 72.38
N ASP A 435 -10.87 -37.03 72.03
CA ASP A 435 -11.23 -38.22 71.19
C ASP A 435 -12.00 -39.32 71.98
N PRO A 436 -12.41 -40.49 71.40
CA PRO A 436 -11.49 -41.65 71.17
C PRO A 436 -11.80 -42.64 69.99
N ASP A 437 -10.77 -43.39 69.63
CA ASP A 437 -10.63 -44.62 68.78
C ASP A 437 -11.26 -45.89 69.46
N PRO A 438 -11.21 -47.19 68.98
CA PRO A 438 -10.17 -47.87 68.16
C PRO A 438 -10.60 -49.03 67.18
N THR A 439 -9.62 -49.56 66.43
CA THR A 439 -9.30 -51.01 66.10
C THR A 439 -9.09 -51.40 64.62
N ASP A 440 -7.98 -52.13 64.39
CA ASP A 440 -7.52 -52.86 63.18
C ASP A 440 -7.58 -54.39 63.46
N PRO A 441 -7.78 -55.28 62.45
CA PRO A 441 -6.66 -56.00 61.81
C PRO A 441 -6.85 -56.36 60.29
N GLY A 442 -5.77 -56.40 59.51
CA GLY A 442 -5.73 -56.95 58.12
C GLY A 442 -5.83 -58.50 58.02
N PRO A 443 -5.50 -59.21 56.90
CA PRO A 443 -5.05 -58.79 55.54
C PRO A 443 -5.83 -59.47 54.37
N GLY A 444 -5.56 -59.14 53.09
CA GLY A 444 -6.10 -59.90 51.95
C GLY A 444 -5.68 -59.42 50.55
N THR A 445 -5.06 -60.32 49.79
CA THR A 445 -4.56 -60.19 48.42
C THR A 445 -5.67 -60.30 47.36
N THR A 446 -5.62 -59.51 46.28
CA THR A 446 -6.04 -59.93 44.93
C THR A 446 -5.37 -59.09 43.85
N THR A 447 -4.61 -59.79 43.01
CA THR A 447 -4.04 -59.40 41.72
C THR A 447 -5.12 -59.29 40.62
N SER A 448 -4.95 -58.37 39.67
CA SER A 448 -5.58 -58.35 38.33
C SER A 448 -4.68 -57.57 37.35
N PRO A 449 -4.71 -57.87 36.04
CA PRO A 449 -3.53 -57.99 35.17
C PRO A 449 -3.14 -56.68 34.44
N PRO A 450 -1.95 -56.63 33.79
CA PRO A 450 -1.60 -55.51 32.92
C PRO A 450 -2.38 -55.60 31.59
N THR A 451 -3.15 -54.58 31.26
CA THR A 451 -3.68 -54.37 29.91
C THR A 451 -2.55 -53.93 28.99
N THR A 452 -2.25 -54.77 27.99
CA THR A 452 -1.40 -54.48 26.84
C THR A 452 -1.93 -53.27 26.07
N PRO A 453 -1.09 -52.30 25.65
CA PRO A 453 -1.53 -51.21 24.78
C PRO A 453 -1.88 -51.74 23.36
N PRO A 454 -2.83 -51.11 22.65
CA PRO A 454 -3.17 -51.50 21.29
C PRO A 454 -2.01 -51.20 20.31
N PRO A 455 -1.96 -51.87 19.15
CA PRO A 455 -0.90 -51.64 18.18
C PRO A 455 -1.03 -50.24 17.58
N VAL A 456 0.09 -49.53 17.53
CA VAL A 456 0.24 -48.28 16.79
C VAL A 456 0.08 -48.61 15.30
N THR A 457 -1.03 -48.17 14.70
CA THR A 457 -1.12 -48.06 13.24
C THR A 457 -0.27 -46.88 12.80
N SER A 458 0.79 -47.17 12.04
CA SER A 458 1.60 -46.16 11.36
C SER A 458 0.71 -45.22 10.53
N PRO A 459 0.98 -43.91 10.50
CA PRO A 459 0.34 -43.02 9.54
C PRO A 459 0.68 -43.46 8.11
N PRO A 460 -0.21 -43.22 7.12
CA PRO A 460 0.09 -43.51 5.73
C PRO A 460 1.31 -42.69 5.27
N PRO A 461 2.13 -43.20 4.33
CA PRO A 461 3.20 -42.41 3.75
C PRO A 461 2.62 -41.14 3.11
N ASP A 462 3.30 -40.01 3.31
CA ASP A 462 2.99 -38.76 2.60
C ASP A 462 2.91 -39.01 1.09
N PRO A 463 1.96 -38.36 0.37
CA PRO A 463 1.95 -38.46 -1.08
C PRO A 463 3.29 -37.96 -1.62
N GLU A 464 3.99 -38.81 -2.40
CA GLU A 464 5.19 -38.40 -3.12
C GLU A 464 4.85 -37.16 -3.97
N PRO A 465 5.72 -36.13 -4.00
CA PRO A 465 5.47 -34.93 -4.78
C PRO A 465 5.30 -35.32 -6.26
N GLU A 466 4.24 -34.82 -6.89
CA GLU A 466 4.04 -35.04 -8.32
C GLU A 466 5.20 -34.38 -9.08
N THR A 467 5.94 -35.18 -9.84
CA THR A 467 7.09 -34.74 -10.63
C THR A 467 6.77 -34.77 -12.12
N THR A 468 7.37 -33.85 -12.86
CA THR A 468 7.21 -33.69 -14.31
C THR A 468 8.58 -33.48 -14.97
N THR A 469 8.64 -33.61 -16.29
CA THR A 469 9.89 -33.50 -17.06
C THR A 469 9.95 -32.14 -17.77
N VAL A 470 11.08 -31.44 -17.64
CA VAL A 470 11.27 -30.14 -18.28
C VAL A 470 11.41 -30.30 -19.81
N PRO A 471 10.56 -29.64 -20.61
CA PRO A 471 10.63 -29.72 -22.07
C PRO A 471 11.87 -29.02 -22.64
N SER A 472 12.26 -29.37 -23.87
CA SER A 472 13.30 -28.65 -24.61
C SER A 472 12.73 -27.38 -25.22
N LEU A 473 13.22 -26.24 -24.78
CA LEU A 473 12.76 -24.89 -25.14
C LEU A 473 13.70 -24.17 -26.10
N ILE A 474 14.94 -24.64 -26.25
CA ILE A 474 15.96 -24.02 -27.11
C ILE A 474 15.46 -23.92 -28.56
N GLY A 475 15.53 -22.71 -29.13
CA GLY A 475 15.13 -22.40 -30.50
C GLY A 475 13.63 -22.14 -30.70
N LEU A 476 12.80 -22.24 -29.65
CA LEU A 476 11.38 -21.88 -29.70
C LEU A 476 11.19 -20.36 -29.57
N SER A 477 10.11 -19.85 -30.15
CA SER A 477 9.65 -18.48 -29.91
C SER A 477 9.03 -18.33 -28.53
N GLN A 478 8.99 -17.11 -27.98
CA GLN A 478 8.44 -16.85 -26.65
C GLN A 478 7.01 -17.41 -26.45
N SER A 479 6.15 -17.33 -27.45
CA SER A 479 4.79 -17.89 -27.36
C SER A 479 4.75 -19.42 -27.34
N GLU A 480 5.69 -20.08 -28.01
CA GLU A 480 5.80 -21.54 -28.02
C GLU A 480 6.39 -22.06 -26.70
N VAL A 481 7.29 -21.29 -26.09
CA VAL A 481 7.92 -21.59 -24.80
C VAL A 481 6.89 -21.60 -23.68
N VAL A 482 6.06 -20.55 -23.59
CA VAL A 482 5.00 -20.47 -22.58
C VAL A 482 4.04 -21.66 -22.72
N ALA A 483 3.63 -21.98 -23.95
CA ALA A 483 2.74 -23.12 -24.21
C ALA A 483 3.38 -24.47 -23.82
N ALA A 484 4.68 -24.66 -24.08
CA ALA A 484 5.40 -25.89 -23.73
C ALA A 484 5.57 -26.07 -22.22
N ILE A 485 5.87 -24.97 -21.50
CA ILE A 485 6.03 -24.96 -20.04
C ILE A 485 4.68 -25.23 -19.34
N GLU A 486 3.62 -24.54 -19.75
CA GLU A 486 2.27 -24.76 -19.19
C GLU A 486 1.77 -26.19 -19.44
N ALA A 487 2.03 -26.76 -20.63
CA ALA A 487 1.68 -28.14 -20.95
C ALA A 487 2.39 -29.17 -20.07
N ALA A 488 3.58 -28.83 -19.56
CA ALA A 488 4.35 -29.65 -18.62
C ALA A 488 3.93 -29.44 -17.15
N GLN A 489 2.92 -28.61 -16.88
CA GLN A 489 2.51 -28.17 -15.53
C GLN A 489 3.64 -27.46 -14.76
N LEU A 490 4.45 -26.70 -15.48
CA LEU A 490 5.53 -25.87 -14.96
C LEU A 490 5.15 -24.39 -15.09
N GLU A 491 5.87 -23.51 -14.40
CA GLU A 491 5.61 -22.07 -14.45
C GLU A 491 6.67 -21.35 -15.29
N PRO A 492 6.31 -20.57 -16.32
CA PRO A 492 7.30 -19.81 -17.09
C PRO A 492 7.79 -18.60 -16.30
N ASP A 493 9.07 -18.26 -16.42
CA ASP A 493 9.61 -17.01 -15.89
C ASP A 493 8.85 -15.80 -16.49
N PRO A 494 8.23 -14.93 -15.66
CA PRO A 494 7.51 -13.77 -16.13
C PRO A 494 8.39 -12.68 -16.78
N SER A 495 9.71 -12.71 -16.53
CA SER A 495 10.67 -11.71 -17.03
C SER A 495 11.94 -12.39 -17.56
N PRO A 496 11.87 -13.10 -18.69
CA PRO A 496 13.04 -13.81 -19.24
C PRO A 496 14.17 -12.83 -19.58
N GLU A 497 15.39 -13.23 -19.27
CA GLU A 497 16.59 -12.46 -19.59
C GLU A 497 16.72 -12.26 -21.11
N ARG A 498 17.07 -11.05 -21.56
CA ARG A 498 17.33 -10.76 -22.97
C ARG A 498 18.82 -10.59 -23.19
N VAL A 499 19.35 -11.35 -24.14
CA VAL A 499 20.78 -11.38 -24.47
C VAL A 499 20.97 -10.93 -25.90
N VAL A 500 21.74 -9.85 -26.09
CA VAL A 500 22.08 -9.34 -27.42
C VAL A 500 23.14 -10.24 -28.04
N ASP A 501 22.76 -11.02 -29.05
CA ASP A 501 23.68 -11.88 -29.78
C ASP A 501 23.32 -11.92 -31.27
N SER A 502 24.26 -11.48 -32.11
CA SER A 502 24.12 -11.40 -33.57
C SER A 502 24.10 -12.76 -34.29
N THR A 503 24.32 -13.86 -33.56
CA THR A 503 24.42 -15.22 -34.12
C THR A 503 23.15 -16.05 -33.97
N CYS A 504 22.18 -15.59 -33.16
CA CYS A 504 20.89 -16.26 -32.97
C CYS A 504 19.75 -15.51 -33.66
N ALA A 505 18.64 -16.21 -33.89
CA ALA A 505 17.43 -15.60 -34.42
C ALA A 505 16.73 -14.75 -33.34
N PRO A 506 16.24 -13.54 -33.65
CA PRO A 506 15.59 -12.69 -32.67
C PRO A 506 14.36 -13.37 -32.06
N ASP A 507 14.13 -13.10 -30.76
CA ASP A 507 13.04 -13.66 -29.95
C ASP A 507 13.01 -15.20 -29.88
N THR A 508 14.16 -15.86 -30.08
CA THR A 508 14.32 -17.30 -29.85
C THR A 508 15.07 -17.58 -28.54
N VAL A 509 14.71 -18.68 -27.88
CA VAL A 509 15.38 -19.10 -26.64
C VAL A 509 16.76 -19.68 -26.92
N ILE A 510 17.76 -19.17 -26.21
CA ILE A 510 19.17 -19.59 -26.35
C ILE A 510 19.69 -20.35 -25.13
N ALA A 511 19.03 -20.22 -23.98
CA ALA A 511 19.35 -20.92 -22.74
C ALA A 511 18.07 -21.18 -21.95
N GLN A 512 18.06 -22.27 -21.18
CA GLN A 512 17.00 -22.60 -20.23
C GLN A 512 17.60 -23.19 -18.95
N ASP A 513 16.96 -22.94 -17.82
CA ASP A 513 17.25 -23.57 -16.54
C ASP A 513 15.93 -23.83 -15.79
N PRO A 514 15.60 -25.07 -15.41
CA PRO A 514 16.40 -26.31 -15.49
C PRO A 514 16.67 -26.82 -16.93
N PRO A 515 17.71 -27.67 -17.14
CA PRO A 515 18.00 -28.21 -18.48
C PRO A 515 16.88 -29.12 -18.97
N ALA A 516 16.80 -29.30 -20.28
CA ALA A 516 15.84 -30.21 -20.90
C ALA A 516 15.99 -31.63 -20.29
N ASP A 517 14.87 -32.32 -20.17
CA ASP A 517 14.75 -33.66 -19.59
C ASP A 517 15.03 -33.76 -18.07
N ALA A 518 15.23 -32.63 -17.37
CA ALA A 518 15.30 -32.63 -15.91
C ALA A 518 13.94 -33.03 -15.29
N VAL A 519 13.98 -33.85 -14.23
CA VAL A 519 12.79 -34.20 -13.44
C VAL A 519 12.67 -33.22 -12.28
N VAL A 520 11.57 -32.46 -12.25
CA VAL A 520 11.31 -31.42 -11.25
C VAL A 520 9.89 -31.55 -10.70
N GLU A 521 9.61 -30.89 -9.58
CA GLU A 521 8.26 -30.86 -9.01
C GLU A 521 7.31 -30.04 -9.89
N VAL A 522 6.05 -30.47 -9.98
CA VAL A 522 5.00 -29.70 -10.65
C VAL A 522 4.91 -28.30 -10.02
N GLY A 523 4.80 -27.26 -10.87
CA GLY A 523 4.83 -25.86 -10.44
C GLY A 523 6.24 -25.25 -10.31
N THR A 524 7.31 -26.00 -10.61
CA THR A 524 8.67 -25.43 -10.67
C THR A 524 8.76 -24.36 -11.76
N THR A 525 9.37 -23.22 -11.43
CA THR A 525 9.61 -22.13 -12.40
C THR A 525 10.75 -22.50 -13.36
N VAL A 526 10.52 -22.35 -14.66
CA VAL A 526 11.52 -22.53 -15.71
C VAL A 526 11.96 -21.16 -16.22
N THR A 527 13.23 -20.85 -16.03
CA THR A 527 13.88 -19.63 -16.54
C THR A 527 14.46 -19.88 -17.93
N TYR A 528 14.44 -18.85 -18.78
CA TYR A 528 14.96 -18.93 -20.14
C TYR A 528 15.45 -17.57 -20.62
N SER A 529 16.46 -17.58 -21.50
CA SER A 529 17.03 -16.36 -22.08
C SER A 529 16.62 -16.23 -23.55
N LEU A 530 16.15 -15.06 -23.94
CA LEU A 530 15.75 -14.72 -25.31
C LEU A 530 16.86 -13.96 -26.05
N CYS A 531 17.05 -14.31 -27.30
CA CYS A 531 17.94 -13.60 -28.21
C CYS A 531 17.36 -12.25 -28.63
N GLU A 532 18.11 -11.17 -28.46
CA GLU A 532 17.73 -9.82 -28.89
C GLU A 532 18.59 -9.38 -30.08
N ALA A 533 17.96 -8.81 -31.12
CA ALA A 533 18.68 -8.29 -32.27
C ALA A 533 19.52 -7.05 -31.87
N PRO A 534 20.77 -6.92 -32.35
CA PRO A 534 21.53 -5.69 -32.13
C PRO A 534 20.81 -4.50 -32.79
N GLY A 535 20.36 -3.55 -31.98
CA GLY A 535 19.61 -2.39 -32.45
C GLY A 535 20.41 -1.53 -33.43
N GLU A 536 19.78 -1.10 -34.52
CA GLU A 536 20.28 -0.03 -35.39
C GLU A 536 20.36 1.27 -34.57
N GLY A 537 21.59 1.71 -34.28
CA GLY A 537 21.84 3.02 -33.67
C GLY A 537 21.40 4.17 -34.59
N PRO A 538 21.08 5.36 -34.04
CA PRO A 538 20.65 6.50 -34.83
C PRO A 538 21.80 7.02 -35.71
N ALA A 539 21.46 7.39 -36.95
CA ALA A 539 22.39 7.96 -37.93
C ALA A 539 23.15 9.17 -37.36
N GLU A 540 24.49 9.10 -37.40
CA GLU A 540 25.39 10.22 -37.08
C GLU A 540 25.08 11.44 -37.96
N THR A 541 24.74 12.56 -37.32
CA THR A 541 24.77 13.90 -37.94
C THR A 541 26.22 14.28 -38.31
N PRO A 542 26.49 14.80 -39.53
CA PRO A 542 27.83 15.21 -39.91
C PRO A 542 28.24 16.50 -39.20
N THR A 543 29.44 16.49 -38.62
CA THR A 543 30.14 17.62 -38.02
C THR A 543 30.41 18.73 -39.06
N PRO A 544 30.21 20.02 -38.74
CA PRO A 544 30.60 21.09 -39.65
C PRO A 544 32.11 21.32 -39.62
N THR A 545 32.72 21.26 -40.80
CA THR A 545 34.12 21.58 -41.08
C THR A 545 34.41 23.06 -40.78
N ASP A 546 35.31 23.32 -39.83
CA ASP A 546 35.89 24.65 -39.61
C ASP A 546 36.92 24.94 -40.71
N THR A 547 36.56 25.85 -41.62
CA THR A 547 37.47 26.48 -42.57
C THR A 547 37.31 27.99 -42.44
N GLY A 548 38.32 28.69 -41.90
CA GLY A 548 38.26 30.15 -41.92
C GLY A 548 39.32 30.97 -41.18
N GLY A 549 40.53 30.47 -40.92
CA GLY A 549 41.62 31.29 -40.37
C GLY A 549 42.48 31.93 -41.47
N ALA A 550 42.03 33.06 -42.04
CA ALA A 550 42.80 33.83 -43.01
C ALA A 550 43.84 34.74 -42.32
N ALA A 551 45.07 34.66 -42.82
CA ALA A 551 46.23 35.43 -42.39
C ALA A 551 46.14 36.92 -42.79
N SER A 552 46.47 37.81 -41.86
CA SER A 552 46.83 39.21 -42.15
C SER A 552 48.30 39.32 -42.57
N PRO A 553 48.64 40.11 -43.60
CA PRO A 553 50.01 40.39 -43.99
C PRO A 553 50.59 41.61 -43.26
N SER A 554 51.90 41.56 -42.96
CA SER A 554 52.74 42.72 -42.64
C SER A 554 53.85 42.82 -43.72
N PRO A 555 54.65 43.89 -43.77
CA PRO A 555 54.32 45.25 -44.19
C PRO A 555 55.31 45.73 -45.30
N THR A 556 55.04 46.84 -46.00
CA THR A 556 56.15 47.65 -46.55
C THR A 556 55.76 49.12 -46.80
N PRO A 557 56.74 50.03 -46.76
CA PRO A 557 56.57 51.45 -46.41
C PRO A 557 56.57 52.37 -47.63
N SER A 558 55.96 53.55 -47.47
CA SER A 558 56.45 54.89 -47.90
C SER A 558 55.41 55.95 -47.57
#